data_AF-A0A3D1CII5-F1
#
_entry.id   AF-A0A3D1CII5-F1
#
_cell.length_a   1.000
_cell.length_b   1.000
_cell.length_c   1.000
_cell.angle_alpha   90.00
_cell.angle_beta   90.00
_cell.angle_gamma   90.00
#
_symmetry.space_group_name_H-M   'P 1'
#
loop_
_entity.id
_entity.type
_entity.pdbx_description
1 polymer ?
#
loop_
_entity_poly.entity_id
_entity_poly.type
_entity_poly.pdbx_seq_one_letter_code
_entity_poly.pdbx_strand_id
1 'polypeptide(L)'
;IFTDWNRNETFDGNANATDCSVEGQDCYLRIYDSLGNNLTLTGDAKYQDWIAFSPSGEVLSSGGGLPMGTFTLCTPNANQRNIVFNNAGRMQVREGAAC
;
A
#
# COMPACT_ATOMS: atom_id res chain seq x y z
N ILE A 1 1.19 -8.36 0.93
CA ILE A 1 1.09 -8.10 -0.53
C ILE A 1 0.27 -9.22 -1.12
N PHE A 2 -0.79 -8.92 -1.86
CA PHE A 2 -1.65 -9.92 -2.50
C PHE A 2 -1.96 -9.53 -3.95
N THR A 3 -2.48 -10.48 -4.72
CA THR A 3 -3.10 -10.22 -6.03
C THR A 3 -4.61 -10.10 -5.85
N ASP A 4 -5.20 -9.07 -6.45
CA ASP A 4 -6.65 -8.94 -6.59
C ASP A 4 -7.02 -9.43 -8.00
N TRP A 5 -7.28 -10.73 -8.12
CA TRP A 5 -7.45 -11.35 -9.44
C TRP A 5 -8.88 -11.19 -9.95
N ASN A 6 -9.84 -11.18 -9.04
CA ASN A 6 -11.26 -11.02 -9.34
C ASN A 6 -11.70 -9.55 -9.45
N ARG A 7 -10.83 -8.58 -9.11
CA ARG A 7 -10.99 -7.13 -9.24
C ARG A 7 -12.10 -6.56 -8.35
N ASN A 8 -12.33 -7.17 -7.18
CA ASN A 8 -13.33 -6.70 -6.23
C ASN A 8 -12.73 -5.84 -5.10
N GLU A 9 -11.43 -5.53 -5.17
CA GLU A 9 -10.69 -4.71 -4.22
C GLU A 9 -10.69 -5.25 -2.78
N THR A 10 -11.05 -6.52 -2.59
CA THR A 10 -11.23 -7.17 -1.29
C THR A 10 -10.52 -8.52 -1.28
N PHE A 11 -9.57 -8.69 -0.37
CA PHE A 11 -8.92 -9.98 -0.22
C PHE A 11 -9.91 -11.06 0.28
N ASP A 12 -10.22 -12.03 -0.58
CA ASP A 12 -11.03 -13.22 -0.28
C ASP A 12 -10.25 -14.54 -0.40
N GLY A 13 -8.91 -14.44 -0.47
CA GLY A 13 -7.98 -15.57 -0.55
C GLY A 13 -7.76 -16.31 0.77
N ASN A 14 -6.98 -17.40 0.71
CA ASN A 14 -6.54 -18.09 1.92
C ASN A 14 -5.53 -17.22 2.70
N ALA A 15 -5.98 -16.64 3.82
CA ALA A 15 -5.16 -15.71 4.58
C ALA A 15 -3.91 -16.33 5.24
N ASN A 16 -3.83 -17.65 5.30
CA ASN A 16 -2.77 -18.38 6.01
C ASN A 16 -1.74 -19.03 5.07
N ALA A 17 -1.87 -18.85 3.75
CA ALA A 17 -1.00 -19.48 2.78
C ALA A 17 -0.62 -18.53 1.65
N THR A 18 0.63 -18.62 1.20
CA THR A 18 1.09 -18.00 -0.05
C THR A 18 0.80 -18.97 -1.19
N ASP A 19 -0.47 -19.12 -1.55
CA ASP A 19 -0.94 -20.06 -2.58
C ASP A 19 -1.70 -19.33 -3.69
N CYS A 20 -1.10 -19.31 -4.88
CA CYS A 20 -1.63 -18.69 -6.10
C CYS A 20 -1.95 -19.73 -7.18
N SER A 21 -2.24 -20.98 -6.80
CA SER A 21 -2.44 -22.10 -7.74
C SER A 21 -3.82 -22.13 -8.40
N VAL A 22 -4.81 -21.40 -7.86
CA VAL A 22 -6.19 -21.39 -8.34
C VAL A 22 -6.47 -20.13 -9.17
N GLU A 23 -6.90 -20.32 -10.41
CA GLU A 23 -7.26 -19.22 -11.30
C GLU A 23 -8.47 -18.43 -10.79
N GLY A 24 -8.34 -17.10 -10.72
CA GLY A 24 -9.39 -16.19 -10.28
C GLY A 24 -9.56 -16.05 -8.77
N GLN A 25 -8.72 -16.70 -7.97
CA GLN A 25 -8.68 -16.51 -6.51
C GLN A 25 -7.61 -15.49 -6.12
N ASP A 26 -7.95 -14.58 -5.21
CA ASP A 26 -6.96 -13.70 -4.59
C ASP A 26 -5.91 -14.50 -3.83
N CYS A 27 -4.65 -14.11 -3.93
CA CYS A 27 -3.57 -14.82 -3.26
C CYS A 27 -2.55 -13.89 -2.61
N TYR A 28 -2.10 -14.24 -1.41
CA TYR A 28 -0.92 -13.59 -0.86
C TYR A 28 0.31 -13.94 -1.68
N LEU A 29 1.04 -12.91 -2.11
CA LEU A 29 2.36 -13.04 -2.72
C LEU A 29 3.46 -13.02 -1.68
N ARG A 30 3.27 -12.21 -0.63
CA ARG A 30 4.22 -12.09 0.46
C ARG A 30 3.56 -11.57 1.72
N ILE A 31 3.83 -12.27 2.81
CA ILE A 31 3.47 -11.88 4.18
C ILE A 31 4.76 -11.43 4.86
N TYR A 32 4.67 -10.34 5.61
CA TYR A 32 5.77 -9.82 6.42
C TYR A 32 5.33 -9.87 7.88
N ASP A 33 6.27 -10.16 8.77
CA ASP A 33 6.05 -9.99 10.21
C ASP A 33 5.71 -8.53 10.51
N SER A 34 5.08 -8.30 11.67
CA SER A 34 4.82 -6.95 12.13
C SER A 34 6.12 -6.16 12.21
N LEU A 35 6.08 -4.93 11.71
CA LEU A 35 7.19 -4.02 11.88
C LEU A 35 7.28 -3.66 13.36
N GLY A 36 8.45 -3.87 13.97
CA GLY A 36 8.73 -3.43 15.34
C GLY A 36 8.82 -1.90 15.45
N ASN A 37 9.35 -1.41 16.57
CA ASN A 37 9.72 0.00 16.77
C ASN A 37 8.56 1.03 16.77
N ASN A 38 7.32 0.63 17.08
CA ASN A 38 6.18 1.55 17.22
C ASN A 38 6.04 2.54 16.06
N LEU A 39 6.22 2.06 14.84
CA LEU A 39 6.05 2.89 13.64
C LEU A 39 4.61 3.37 13.53
N THR A 40 4.42 4.62 13.11
CA THR A 40 3.09 5.17 12.80
C THR A 40 3.01 5.51 11.32
N LEU A 41 1.86 5.19 10.73
CA LEU A 41 1.53 5.56 9.36
C LEU A 41 0.35 6.51 9.43
N THR A 42 0.52 7.73 8.91
CA THR A 42 -0.56 8.72 8.80
C THR A 42 -0.69 9.14 7.35
N GLY A 43 -1.88 9.51 6.90
CA GLY A 43 -2.05 9.90 5.50
C GLY A 43 -3.48 10.28 5.19
N ASP A 44 -3.69 10.73 3.95
CA ASP A 44 -5.02 11.04 3.44
C ASP A 44 -5.94 9.80 3.48
N ALA A 45 -7.26 10.00 3.61
CA ALA A 45 -8.26 8.93 3.69
C ALA A 45 -8.18 7.92 2.54
N LYS A 46 -7.65 8.35 1.38
CA LYS A 46 -7.40 7.52 0.19
C LYS A 46 -6.36 6.40 0.38
N TYR A 47 -5.59 6.45 1.48
CA TYR A 47 -4.51 5.51 1.81
C TYR A 47 -4.76 4.72 3.10
N GLN A 48 -5.96 4.82 3.69
CA GLN A 48 -6.24 4.17 4.97
C GLN A 48 -6.17 2.64 4.88
N ASP A 49 -6.66 2.09 3.77
CA ASP A 49 -6.83 0.64 3.66
C ASP A 49 -5.74 0.00 2.79
N TRP A 50 -5.52 0.51 1.57
CA TRP A 50 -4.59 -0.10 0.62
C TRP A 50 -4.13 0.86 -0.48
N ILE A 51 -3.06 0.43 -1.17
CA ILE A 51 -2.59 0.99 -2.44
C ILE A 51 -2.39 -0.18 -3.39
N ALA A 52 -2.95 -0.08 -4.59
CA ALA A 52 -2.83 -1.11 -5.61
C ALA A 52 -1.98 -0.61 -6.78
N PHE A 53 -1.39 -1.55 -7.51
CA PHE A 53 -0.64 -1.26 -8.72
C PHE A 53 -1.20 -2.11 -9.85
N SER A 54 -1.48 -1.49 -10.99
CA SER A 54 -1.83 -2.22 -12.20
C SER A 54 -0.64 -3.06 -12.69
N PRO A 55 -0.86 -4.07 -13.55
CA PRO A 55 0.24 -4.81 -14.18
C PRO A 55 1.18 -3.92 -15.02
N SER A 56 0.71 -2.77 -15.51
CA SER A 56 1.52 -1.76 -16.20
C SER A 56 2.39 -0.92 -15.24
N GLY A 57 2.22 -1.08 -13.92
CA GLY A 57 2.94 -0.34 -12.88
C GLY A 57 2.30 1.00 -12.50
N GLU A 58 1.08 1.28 -12.96
CA GLU A 58 0.34 2.48 -12.59
C GLU A 58 -0.29 2.31 -11.21
N VAL A 59 -0.29 3.37 -10.41
CA VAL A 59 -0.83 3.34 -9.05
C VAL A 59 -2.34 3.55 -9.08
N LEU A 60 -3.06 2.70 -8.36
CA LEU A 60 -4.51 2.73 -8.17
C LEU A 60 -4.84 2.99 -6.69
N SER A 61 -5.93 3.70 -6.45
CA SER A 61 -6.47 4.02 -5.12
C SER A 61 -7.86 3.42 -4.96
N SER A 62 -8.29 3.18 -3.72
CA SER A 62 -9.62 2.66 -3.34
C SER A 62 -10.84 3.47 -3.80
N GLY A 63 -10.63 4.58 -4.50
CA GLY A 63 -11.69 5.38 -5.12
C GLY A 63 -11.69 5.39 -6.65
N GLY A 64 -10.92 4.55 -7.33
CA GLY A 64 -10.90 4.46 -8.81
C GLY A 64 -10.26 5.66 -9.53
N GLY A 65 -9.56 6.54 -8.80
CA GLY A 65 -8.84 7.69 -9.34
C GLY A 65 -7.34 7.64 -9.05
N LEU A 66 -6.60 8.63 -9.55
CA LEU A 66 -5.19 8.76 -9.20
C LEU A 66 -5.06 9.00 -7.67
N PRO A 67 -4.25 8.19 -6.95
CA PRO A 67 -3.92 8.47 -5.56
C PRO A 67 -3.10 9.75 -5.54
N MET A 68 -3.74 10.91 -5.45
CA MET A 68 -3.06 12.16 -5.17
C MET A 68 -3.05 12.36 -3.67
N GLY A 69 -1.86 12.59 -3.12
CA GLY A 69 -1.71 12.89 -1.70
C GLY A 69 -0.37 12.50 -1.14
N THR A 70 -0.29 12.49 0.18
CA THR A 70 0.88 12.05 0.92
C THR A 70 0.44 11.12 2.03
N PHE A 71 1.18 10.04 2.22
CA PHE A 71 1.20 9.35 3.49
C PHE A 71 2.61 9.40 4.07
N THR A 72 2.67 9.45 5.39
CA THR A 72 3.85 9.70 6.18
C THR A 72 4.10 8.50 7.05
N LEU A 73 5.27 7.90 6.89
CA LEU A 73 5.80 6.90 7.80
C LEU A 73 6.66 7.60 8.85
N CYS A 74 6.28 7.44 10.11
CA CYS A 74 7.01 7.94 11.25
C CYS A 74 7.71 6.82 12.00
N THR A 75 9.01 7.00 12.21
CA THR A 75 9.85 6.12 13.03
C THR A 75 10.28 6.90 14.28
N PRO A 76 10.11 6.37 15.49
CA PRO A 76 10.51 7.07 16.71
C PRO A 76 11.98 7.50 16.69
N ASN A 77 12.24 8.74 17.12
CA ASN A 77 13.59 9.35 17.15
C ASN A 77 14.26 9.48 15.77
N ALA A 78 13.48 9.52 14.69
CA ALA A 78 13.98 9.73 13.34
C ALA A 78 13.11 10.75 12.58
N ASN A 79 13.63 11.25 11.48
CA ASN A 79 12.84 12.07 10.57
C ASN A 79 11.81 11.23 9.84
N GLN A 80 10.61 11.78 9.71
CA GLN A 80 9.52 11.15 8.97
C GLN A 80 9.90 10.93 7.50
N ARG A 81 9.32 9.89 6.90
CA ARG A 81 9.39 9.63 5.46
C ARG A 81 8.03 9.96 4.86
N ASN A 82 8.00 11.00 4.02
CA ASN A 82 6.82 11.42 3.29
C ASN A 82 6.82 10.73 1.93
N ILE A 83 5.84 9.88 1.69
CA ILE A 83 5.62 9.20 0.41
C ILE A 83 4.54 9.99 -0.32
N VAL A 84 4.95 10.70 -1.36
CA VAL A 84 4.11 11.66 -2.09
C VAL A 84 3.77 11.09 -3.46
N PHE A 85 2.49 11.12 -3.81
CA PHE A 85 1.99 10.81 -5.15
C PHE A 85 1.44 12.07 -5.80
N ASN A 86 1.95 12.39 -6.98
CA ASN A 86 1.50 13.55 -7.73
C ASN A 86 0.32 13.24 -8.67
N ASN A 87 -0.20 14.27 -9.35
CA ASN A 87 -1.28 14.13 -10.33
C ASN A 87 -0.90 13.36 -11.61
N ALA A 88 0.32 12.83 -11.71
CA ALA A 88 0.76 11.95 -12.78
C ALA A 88 0.97 10.51 -12.29
N GLY A 89 0.52 10.19 -11.07
CA GLY A 89 0.68 8.87 -10.45
C GLY A 89 2.12 8.54 -10.06
N ARG A 90 3.05 9.51 -10.12
CA ARG A 90 4.45 9.27 -9.78
C ARG A 90 4.66 9.36 -8.27
N MET A 91 5.23 8.29 -7.72
CA MET A 91 5.65 8.21 -6.34
C MET A 91 7.05 8.82 -6.16
N GLN A 92 7.23 9.57 -5.08
CA GLN A 92 8.53 10.04 -4.60
C GLN A 92 8.58 9.92 -3.09
N VAL A 93 9.76 9.60 -2.55
CA VAL A 93 10.01 9.61 -1.10
C VAL A 93 10.78 10.88 -0.76
N ARG A 94 10.32 11.61 0.24
CA ARG A 94 10.96 12.81 0.78
C ARG A 94 11.19 12.62 2.27
N GLU A 95 12.27 13.18 2.77
CA GLU A 95 12.48 13.33 4.21
C GLU A 95 11.67 14.52 4.72
N GLY A 96 11.03 14.36 5.88
CA GLY A 96 10.27 15.42 6.54
C GLY A 96 10.84 15.78 7.91
N ALA A 97 10.01 16.38 8.77
CA ALA A 97 10.40 16.75 10.13
C ALA A 97 10.62 15.52 11.03
N ALA A 98 11.19 15.75 12.21
CA ALA A 98 11.29 14.73 13.24
C ALA A 98 9.90 14.22 13.66
N CYS A 99 9.81 12.92 13.87
CA CYS A 99 8.80 12.27 14.69
C CYS A 99 9.25 12.35 16.17
#